data_AF-A0A958JXV2-F1
#
_entry.id   AF-A0A958JXV2-F1
#
_cell.length_a   1.000
_cell.length_b   1.000
_cell.length_c   1.000
_cell.angle_alpha   90.00
_cell.angle_beta   90.00
_cell.angle_gamma   90.00
#
_symmetry.space_group_name_H-M   'P 1'
#
loop_
_entity.id
_entity.type
_entity.pdbx_description
1 polymer ?
#
loop_
_entity_poly.entity_id
_entity_poly.type
_entity_poly.pdbx_seq_one_letter_code
_entity_poly.pdbx_strand_id
1 'polypeptide(L)'
;LLIGGFVFWVLFALPLSLLTIAPETLGTLALFLLMPAIILSLRFYFYFFPILIGHTSPKTILGEASEYTKFDSFLGLKALIGPLGFMLVIVASIRSFSSEETNLLLTLTVEYLSTIFPLLTIYLGMSFCLTLLPEKKWSAYGLTPYHRERFETLRVNSPKWLSNILRPQTGLFFLVIGSLLWLSNDLRTSQMPPSAKIQVLSVSAKDSSLTLELSIDGEKDANTLSFHPGSLRLAAEKGSNISQQVPEILFQGEKLPFGARLDDIIHGEETKTSLPVILTVTFETQLSEKELTKLGDMYLWYRNYRMDHILVPTEELPSKDGA
;
A
#
# COMPACT_ATOMS: atom_id res chain seq x y z
N LEU A 1 19.78 15.57 19.45
CA LEU A 1 19.49 16.31 18.20
C LEU A 1 18.82 15.44 17.13
N LEU A 2 19.36 14.26 16.78
CA LEU A 2 18.70 13.25 15.93
C LEU A 2 17.28 12.90 16.39
N ILE A 3 17.06 12.83 17.72
CA ILE A 3 15.74 12.56 18.32
C ILE A 3 14.71 13.64 17.97
N GLY A 4 15.07 14.92 17.96
CA GLY A 4 14.11 16.00 17.63
C GLY A 4 13.70 15.98 16.17
N GLY A 5 14.65 15.69 15.27
CA GLY A 5 14.35 15.51 13.86
C GLY A 5 13.58 14.25 13.53
N PHE A 6 13.89 13.16 14.23
CA PHE A 6 13.12 11.93 14.22
C PHE A 6 11.70 12.16 14.74
N VAL A 7 11.50 12.97 15.78
CA VAL A 7 10.16 13.33 16.28
C VAL A 7 9.36 14.11 15.22
N PHE A 8 9.94 15.08 14.52
CA PHE A 8 9.22 15.78 13.44
C PHE A 8 8.95 14.89 12.22
N TRP A 9 9.87 13.98 11.89
CA TRP A 9 9.66 13.00 10.82
C TRP A 9 8.62 11.94 11.19
N VAL A 10 8.62 11.46 12.44
CA VAL A 10 7.59 10.58 13.00
C VAL A 10 6.25 11.31 13.06
N LEU A 11 6.20 12.58 13.44
CA LEU A 11 4.96 13.38 13.38
C LEU A 11 4.42 13.57 11.95
N PHE A 12 5.24 13.35 10.91
CA PHE A 12 4.85 13.36 9.51
C PHE A 12 4.52 11.97 8.95
N ALA A 13 5.31 10.95 9.31
CA ALA A 13 5.19 9.58 8.82
C ALA A 13 4.14 8.76 9.59
N LEU A 14 4.02 8.94 10.90
CA LEU A 14 3.05 8.27 11.77
C LEU A 14 1.58 8.52 11.36
N PRO A 15 1.18 9.76 11.01
CA PRO A 15 -0.14 10.02 10.43
C PRO A 15 -0.45 9.20 9.18
N LEU A 16 0.51 9.18 8.25
CA LEU A 16 0.37 8.47 6.98
C LEU A 16 0.35 6.95 7.20
N SER A 17 1.21 6.43 8.08
CA SER A 17 1.26 5.00 8.38
C SER A 17 0.04 4.53 9.17
N LEU A 18 -0.50 5.37 10.07
CA LEU A 18 -1.76 5.10 10.75
C LEU A 18 -2.93 5.02 9.75
N LEU A 19 -3.02 5.97 8.81
CA LEU A 19 -4.01 5.97 7.72
C LEU A 19 -3.95 4.70 6.86
N THR A 20 -2.76 4.11 6.67
CA THR A 20 -2.61 2.84 5.92
C THR A 20 -2.98 1.59 6.71
N ILE A 21 -2.85 1.60 8.04
CA ILE A 21 -3.04 0.40 8.88
C ILE A 21 -4.50 0.25 9.33
N ALA A 22 -5.20 1.37 9.56
CA ALA A 22 -6.56 1.31 10.09
C ALA A 22 -7.47 2.43 9.53
N PRO A 23 -7.73 2.44 8.20
CA PRO A 23 -8.53 3.47 7.55
C PRO A 23 -9.98 3.54 8.08
N GLU A 24 -10.50 2.43 8.62
CA GLU A 24 -11.87 2.34 9.13
C GLU A 24 -12.03 2.82 10.59
N THR A 25 -10.96 2.79 11.40
CA THR A 25 -11.00 3.21 12.82
C THR A 25 -10.51 4.64 13.02
N LEU A 26 -9.64 5.14 12.14
CA LEU A 26 -9.20 6.53 12.10
C LEU A 26 -10.23 7.38 11.37
N GLY A 27 -11.40 7.55 12.00
CA GLY A 27 -12.47 8.40 11.48
C GLY A 27 -12.01 9.85 11.20
N THR A 28 -12.92 10.68 10.70
CA THR A 28 -12.69 12.11 10.37
C THR A 28 -11.94 12.90 11.45
N LEU A 29 -12.10 12.55 12.73
CA LEU A 29 -11.38 13.14 13.86
C LEU A 29 -9.85 12.97 13.77
N ALA A 30 -9.36 11.82 13.32
CA ALA A 30 -7.94 11.59 13.10
C ALA A 30 -7.42 12.51 12.00
N LEU A 31 -8.13 12.60 10.86
CA LEU A 31 -7.83 13.55 9.78
C LEU A 31 -7.75 15.01 10.28
N PHE A 32 -8.67 15.44 11.16
CA PHE A 32 -8.64 16.77 11.78
C PHE A 32 -7.46 16.98 12.72
N LEU A 33 -7.07 15.97 13.50
CA LEU A 33 -5.91 16.03 14.40
C LEU A 33 -4.57 15.97 13.64
N LEU A 34 -4.56 15.35 12.47
CA LEU A 34 -3.38 15.23 11.61
C LEU A 34 -3.06 16.51 10.84
N MET A 35 -4.08 17.31 10.49
CA MET A 35 -3.88 18.57 9.76
C MET A 35 -2.95 19.57 10.47
N PRO A 36 -3.09 19.87 11.77
CA PRO A 36 -2.13 20.70 12.51
C PRO A 36 -0.70 20.14 12.49
N ALA A 37 -0.53 18.82 12.59
CA ALA A 37 0.78 18.17 12.53
C ALA A 37 1.41 18.31 11.14
N ILE A 38 0.63 18.17 10.07
CA ILE A 38 1.07 18.42 8.69
C ILE A 38 1.47 19.89 8.51
N ILE A 39 0.66 20.83 8.99
CA ILE A 39 0.97 22.27 8.88
C ILE A 39 2.25 22.62 9.65
N LEU A 40 2.40 22.11 10.88
CA LEU A 40 3.60 22.33 11.69
C LEU A 40 4.84 21.68 11.05
N SER A 41 4.72 20.46 10.54
CA SER A 41 5.84 19.79 9.87
C SER A 41 6.29 20.51 8.61
N LEU A 42 5.36 21.02 7.78
CA LEU A 42 5.70 21.84 6.63
C LEU A 42 6.36 23.16 7.04
N ARG A 43 5.87 23.81 8.10
CA ARG A 43 6.44 25.07 8.62
C ARG A 43 7.87 24.89 9.13
N PHE A 44 8.16 23.79 9.81
CA PHE A 44 9.47 23.50 10.39
C PHE A 44 10.31 22.51 9.58
N TYR A 45 9.91 22.23 8.33
CA TYR A 45 10.51 21.20 7.48
C TYR A 45 12.05 21.31 7.37
N PHE A 46 12.57 22.54 7.32
CA PHE A 46 14.00 22.83 7.19
C PHE A 46 14.79 22.81 8.51
N TYR A 47 14.25 22.26 9.60
CA TYR A 47 14.92 22.20 10.92
C TYR A 47 16.29 21.52 10.87
N PHE A 48 16.52 20.61 9.92
CA PHE A 48 17.79 19.90 9.76
C PHE A 48 18.94 20.84 9.35
N PHE A 49 18.64 21.95 8.66
CA PHE A 49 19.68 22.82 8.12
C PHE A 49 20.40 23.66 9.20
N PRO A 50 19.70 24.32 10.15
CA PRO A 50 20.34 24.93 11.32
C PRO A 50 21.21 23.94 12.12
N ILE A 51 20.77 22.69 12.22
CA ILE A 51 21.53 21.62 12.88
C ILE A 51 22.84 21.33 12.14
N LEU A 52 22.78 21.20 10.81
CA LEU A 52 23.97 20.96 9.97
C LEU A 52 25.00 22.09 10.07
N ILE A 53 24.55 23.33 10.27
CA ILE A 53 25.43 24.49 10.44
C ILE A 53 25.96 24.62 11.89
N GLY A 54 25.54 23.74 12.80
CA GLY A 54 26.10 23.62 14.14
C GLY A 54 25.28 24.27 15.25
N HIS A 55 24.04 24.69 15.00
CA HIS A 55 23.16 25.18 16.07
C HIS A 55 22.71 24.02 16.97
N THR A 56 22.81 24.21 18.28
CA THR A 56 22.44 23.18 19.28
C THR A 56 21.19 23.53 20.08
N SER A 57 20.81 24.81 20.14
CA SER A 57 19.64 25.29 20.88
C SER A 57 18.33 25.04 20.12
N PRO A 58 17.35 24.32 20.69
CA PRO A 58 16.06 24.06 20.04
C PRO A 58 15.31 25.33 19.62
N LYS A 59 15.38 26.38 20.45
CA LYS A 59 14.74 27.68 20.15
C LYS A 59 15.33 28.33 18.90
N THR A 60 16.65 28.27 18.76
CA THR A 60 17.36 28.80 17.58
C THR A 60 17.04 27.98 16.34
N ILE A 61 17.08 26.64 16.46
CA ILE A 61 16.77 25.72 15.35
C ILE A 61 15.37 25.95 14.81
N LEU A 62 14.34 25.97 15.66
CA LEU A 62 12.95 26.19 15.24
C LEU A 62 12.71 27.61 14.73
N GLY A 63 13.37 28.60 15.35
CA GLY A 63 13.33 29.98 14.90
C GLY A 63 13.80 30.10 13.45
N GLU A 64 15.01 29.62 13.15
CA GLU A 64 15.59 29.65 11.81
C GLU A 64 14.83 28.77 10.81
N ALA A 65 14.39 27.58 11.21
CA ALA A 65 13.60 26.69 10.35
C ALA A 65 12.33 27.40 9.85
N SER A 66 11.66 28.14 10.74
CA SER A 66 10.47 28.91 10.38
C SER A 66 10.77 30.12 9.48
N GLU A 67 12.01 30.65 9.47
CA GLU A 67 12.37 31.76 8.60
C GLU A 67 12.36 31.36 7.13
N TYR A 68 12.80 30.15 6.80
CA TYR A 68 12.81 29.65 5.42
C TYR A 68 11.41 29.52 4.82
N THR A 69 10.40 29.25 5.63
CA THR A 69 9.00 29.06 5.20
C THR A 69 8.13 30.31 5.36
N LYS A 70 8.66 31.42 5.92
CA LYS A 70 7.93 32.69 6.06
C LYS A 70 7.58 33.32 4.71
N PHE A 71 8.50 33.24 3.74
CA PHE A 71 8.32 33.83 2.41
C PHE A 71 7.50 32.94 1.48
N ASP A 72 7.51 31.64 1.73
CA ASP A 72 6.76 30.63 0.97
C ASP A 72 6.39 29.48 1.91
N SER A 73 5.14 29.47 2.37
CA SER A 73 4.63 28.43 3.29
C SER A 73 4.58 27.04 2.65
N PHE A 74 4.64 26.96 1.32
CA PHE A 74 4.64 25.70 0.58
C PHE A 74 6.04 25.22 0.19
N LEU A 75 7.10 25.91 0.64
CA LEU A 75 8.46 25.57 0.23
C LEU A 75 8.87 24.14 0.65
N GLY A 76 8.48 23.71 1.85
CA GLY A 76 8.69 22.33 2.30
C GLY A 76 7.96 21.32 1.41
N LEU A 77 6.74 21.64 0.98
CA LEU A 77 5.98 20.81 0.06
C LEU A 77 6.62 20.77 -1.33
N LYS A 78 7.17 21.89 -1.82
CA LYS A 78 7.91 21.95 -3.09
C LYS A 78 9.18 21.10 -3.07
N ALA A 79 9.86 20.99 -1.93
CA ALA A 79 11.01 20.10 -1.74
C ALA A 79 10.62 18.61 -1.77
N LEU A 80 9.37 18.28 -1.43
CA LEU A 80 8.86 16.92 -1.38
C LEU A 80 8.21 16.46 -2.69
N ILE A 81 7.41 17.30 -3.33
CA ILE A 81 6.58 16.91 -4.50
C ILE A 81 7.43 16.44 -5.69
N GLY A 82 8.56 17.11 -5.97
CA GLY A 82 9.47 16.73 -7.06
C GLY A 82 9.95 15.29 -6.91
N PRO A 83 10.67 14.96 -5.82
CA PRO A 83 11.11 13.60 -5.53
C PRO A 83 9.95 12.61 -5.42
N LEU A 84 8.86 12.96 -4.72
CA LEU A 84 7.74 12.05 -4.49
C LEU A 84 7.08 11.63 -5.82
N GLY A 85 6.75 12.59 -6.68
CA GLY A 85 6.10 12.31 -7.96
C GLY A 85 6.97 11.45 -8.87
N PHE A 86 8.26 11.80 -8.99
CA PHE A 86 9.21 11.02 -9.79
C PHE A 86 9.33 9.58 -9.28
N MET A 87 9.50 9.41 -7.97
CA MET A 87 9.63 8.08 -7.36
C MET A 87 8.35 7.26 -7.49
N LEU A 88 7.18 7.89 -7.34
CA LEU A 88 5.89 7.22 -7.50
C LEU A 88 5.73 6.66 -8.91
N VAL A 89 6.11 7.42 -9.95
CA VAL A 89 6.07 6.93 -11.34
C VAL A 89 6.99 5.73 -11.52
N ILE A 90 8.22 5.79 -11.02
CA ILE A 90 9.16 4.66 -11.13
C ILE A 90 8.61 3.41 -10.43
N VAL A 91 8.17 3.55 -9.18
CA VAL A 91 7.65 2.43 -8.38
C VAL A 91 6.40 1.84 -9.03
N ALA A 92 5.45 2.68 -9.45
CA ALA A 92 4.24 2.22 -10.13
C ALA A 92 4.58 1.53 -11.47
N SER A 93 5.55 2.04 -12.22
CA SER A 93 5.99 1.41 -13.47
C SER A 93 6.59 0.04 -13.22
N ILE A 94 7.44 -0.11 -12.20
CA ILE A 94 8.04 -1.40 -11.85
C ILE A 94 6.97 -2.40 -11.40
N ARG A 95 6.05 -1.96 -10.54
CA ARG A 95 4.91 -2.78 -10.08
C ARG A 95 3.99 -3.22 -11.22
N SER A 96 3.93 -2.47 -12.33
CA SER A 96 3.16 -2.91 -13.49
C SER A 96 3.69 -4.21 -14.11
N PHE A 97 4.96 -4.56 -13.88
CA PHE A 97 5.57 -5.80 -14.37
C PHE A 97 5.53 -6.95 -13.33
N SER A 98 5.21 -6.68 -12.06
CA SER A 98 4.99 -7.73 -11.07
C SER A 98 3.51 -8.12 -11.07
N SER A 99 3.18 -9.32 -11.57
CA SER A 99 1.81 -9.85 -11.55
C SER A 99 1.36 -10.26 -10.15
N GLU A 100 2.28 -10.62 -9.25
CA GLU A 100 1.99 -10.97 -7.85
C GLU A 100 3.12 -10.50 -6.92
N GLU A 101 2.85 -10.45 -5.61
CA GLU A 101 3.69 -9.89 -4.53
C GLU A 101 5.07 -10.57 -4.33
N THR A 102 5.45 -11.46 -5.24
CA THR A 102 6.48 -12.49 -5.07
C THR A 102 7.70 -12.30 -5.96
N ASN A 103 7.71 -11.32 -6.88
CA ASN A 103 8.92 -11.02 -7.65
C ASN A 103 9.92 -10.26 -6.76
N LEU A 104 10.59 -11.02 -5.88
CA LEU A 104 11.52 -10.54 -4.86
C LEU A 104 12.51 -9.52 -5.41
N LEU A 105 13.03 -9.74 -6.63
CA LEU A 105 13.96 -8.81 -7.26
C LEU A 105 13.30 -7.45 -7.57
N LEU A 106 12.07 -7.44 -8.09
CA LEU A 106 11.32 -6.20 -8.33
C LEU A 106 10.92 -5.53 -7.01
N THR A 107 10.53 -6.32 -5.99
CA THR A 107 10.22 -5.80 -4.65
C THR A 107 11.44 -5.14 -4.01
N LEU A 108 12.59 -5.81 -4.01
CA LEU A 108 13.87 -5.26 -3.54
C LEU A 108 14.28 -4.02 -4.34
N THR A 109 14.02 -4.02 -5.64
CA THR A 109 14.28 -2.84 -6.49
C THR A 109 13.40 -1.67 -6.07
N VAL A 110 12.10 -1.89 -5.82
CA VAL A 110 11.18 -0.87 -5.31
C VAL A 110 11.61 -0.35 -3.94
N GLU A 111 12.01 -1.22 -3.01
CA GLU A 111 12.50 -0.84 -1.70
C GLU A 111 13.77 0.00 -1.79
N TYR A 112 14.76 -0.47 -2.56
CA TYR A 112 16.01 0.26 -2.80
C TYR A 112 15.73 1.63 -3.41
N LEU A 113 14.91 1.70 -4.45
CA LEU A 113 14.54 2.95 -5.08
C LEU A 113 13.82 3.88 -4.10
N SER A 114 12.97 3.35 -3.20
CA SER A 114 12.30 4.14 -2.17
C SER A 114 13.29 4.82 -1.20
N THR A 115 14.52 4.31 -1.05
CA THR A 115 15.59 4.99 -0.29
C THR A 115 16.19 6.21 -1.00
N ILE A 116 15.99 6.35 -2.32
CA ILE A 116 16.43 7.52 -3.10
C ILE A 116 15.53 8.73 -2.82
N PHE A 117 14.25 8.52 -2.53
CA PHE A 117 13.30 9.57 -2.18
C PHE A 117 13.80 10.50 -1.05
N PRO A 118 14.16 10.01 0.16
CA PRO A 118 14.64 10.88 1.23
C PRO A 118 15.95 11.58 0.88
N LEU A 119 16.84 10.96 0.10
CA LEU A 119 18.09 11.60 -0.34
C LEU A 119 17.84 12.79 -1.25
N LEU A 120 16.99 12.64 -2.28
CA LEU A 120 16.60 13.73 -3.18
C LEU A 120 15.89 14.86 -2.44
N THR A 121 15.05 14.48 -1.48
CA THR A 121 14.29 15.39 -0.62
C THR A 121 15.23 16.24 0.26
N ILE A 122 16.21 15.62 0.93
CA ILE A 122 17.22 16.33 1.73
C ILE A 122 18.09 17.22 0.83
N TYR A 123 18.49 16.73 -0.34
CA TYR A 123 19.31 17.50 -1.29
C TYR A 123 18.59 18.77 -1.77
N LEU A 124 17.33 18.65 -2.23
CA LEU A 124 16.52 19.80 -2.60
C LEU A 124 16.28 20.72 -1.39
N GLY A 125 16.07 20.14 -0.22
CA GLY A 125 15.87 20.90 0.99
C GLY A 125 17.08 21.75 1.36
N MET A 126 18.29 21.17 1.32
CA MET A 126 19.54 21.91 1.49
C MET A 126 19.73 22.98 0.41
N SER A 127 19.39 22.67 -0.84
CA SER A 127 19.48 23.63 -1.95
C SER A 127 18.60 24.86 -1.71
N PHE A 128 17.35 24.67 -1.28
CA PHE A 128 16.46 25.78 -0.91
C PHE A 128 17.02 26.60 0.26
N CYS A 129 17.48 25.95 1.32
CA CYS A 129 18.06 26.64 2.46
C CYS A 129 19.28 27.47 2.08
N LEU A 130 20.21 26.92 1.30
CA LEU A 130 21.40 27.65 0.84
C LEU A 130 21.05 28.82 -0.08
N THR A 131 20.05 28.66 -0.94
CA THR A 131 19.59 29.73 -1.85
C THR A 131 18.91 30.87 -1.09
N LEU A 132 18.18 30.56 -0.03
CA LEU A 132 17.40 31.53 0.77
C LEU A 132 18.15 32.05 2.00
N LEU A 133 19.33 31.52 2.30
CA LEU A 133 20.11 31.95 3.46
C LEU A 133 20.53 33.43 3.29
N PRO A 134 20.30 34.31 4.28
CA PRO A 134 20.66 35.73 4.18
C PRO A 134 22.17 35.95 4.04
N GLU A 135 22.58 36.98 3.28
CA GLU A 135 24.00 37.32 3.05
C GLU A 135 24.79 37.52 4.35
N LYS A 136 24.17 38.13 5.37
CA LYS A 136 24.79 38.29 6.71
C LYS A 136 25.17 36.94 7.33
N LYS A 137 24.31 35.92 7.18
CA LYS A 137 24.58 34.57 7.69
C LYS A 137 25.63 33.87 6.81
N TRP A 138 25.56 34.01 5.49
CA TRP A 138 26.62 33.53 4.57
C TRP A 138 28.01 34.05 4.93
N SER A 139 28.12 35.35 5.21
CA SER A 139 29.36 35.97 5.64
C SER A 139 29.82 35.44 7.00
N ALA A 140 28.90 35.29 7.96
CA ALA A 140 29.21 34.76 9.29
C ALA A 140 29.71 33.31 9.27
N TYR A 141 29.27 32.52 8.28
CA TYR A 141 29.73 31.13 8.09
C TYR A 141 30.98 31.01 7.20
N GLY A 142 31.62 32.12 6.82
CA GLY A 142 32.83 32.09 5.99
C GLY A 142 32.60 31.60 4.55
N LEU A 143 31.36 31.65 4.07
CA LEU A 143 30.97 31.14 2.76
C LEU A 143 31.01 32.22 1.65
N THR A 144 31.63 33.37 1.94
CA THR A 144 31.85 34.49 1.02
C THR A 144 33.30 34.47 0.51
N PRO A 145 33.62 35.13 -0.62
CA PRO A 145 32.74 35.81 -1.59
C PRO A 145 32.19 34.91 -2.73
N TYR A 146 31.33 35.48 -3.59
CA TYR A 146 30.80 34.93 -4.85
C TYR A 146 29.65 33.91 -4.77
N HIS A 147 28.67 34.15 -3.89
CA HIS A 147 27.50 33.26 -3.74
C HIS A 147 26.71 33.11 -5.03
N ARG A 148 26.25 34.22 -5.62
CA ARG A 148 25.39 34.20 -6.80
C ARG A 148 26.11 33.61 -8.01
N GLU A 149 27.38 33.97 -8.25
CA GLU A 149 28.13 33.40 -9.36
C GLU A 149 28.39 31.89 -9.18
N ARG A 150 28.58 31.40 -7.93
CA ARG A 150 28.71 29.96 -7.65
C ARG A 150 27.40 29.21 -7.95
N PHE A 151 26.25 29.74 -7.53
CA PHE A 151 24.95 29.13 -7.84
C PHE A 151 24.63 29.16 -9.33
N GLU A 152 24.96 30.24 -10.03
CA GLU A 152 24.82 30.31 -11.49
C GLU A 152 25.72 29.29 -12.19
N THR A 153 26.98 29.15 -11.77
CA THR A 153 27.91 28.15 -12.31
C THR A 153 27.40 26.73 -12.07
N LEU A 154 26.92 26.43 -10.87
CA LEU A 154 26.31 25.13 -10.55
C LEU A 154 25.06 24.87 -11.39
N ARG A 155 24.22 25.90 -11.59
CA ARG A 155 23.02 25.79 -12.44
C ARG A 155 23.38 25.49 -13.89
N VAL A 156 24.39 26.16 -14.45
CA VAL A 156 24.84 25.95 -15.83
C VAL A 156 25.44 24.55 -16.02
N ASN A 157 26.20 24.07 -15.05
CA ASN A 157 26.84 22.76 -15.10
C ASN A 157 25.92 21.59 -14.66
N SER A 158 24.75 21.88 -14.10
CA SER A 158 23.81 20.85 -13.67
C SER A 158 23.17 20.12 -14.86
N PRO A 159 22.96 18.80 -14.76
CA PRO A 159 22.22 18.07 -15.78
C PRO A 159 20.79 18.64 -15.95
N LYS A 160 20.50 19.20 -17.12
CA LYS A 160 19.21 19.84 -17.42
C LYS A 160 18.01 18.91 -17.24
N TRP A 161 18.19 17.62 -17.54
CA TRP A 161 17.14 16.62 -17.37
C TRP A 161 16.77 16.42 -15.89
N LEU A 162 17.76 16.32 -15.01
CA LEU A 162 17.55 16.10 -13.57
C LEU A 162 16.91 17.32 -12.92
N SER A 163 17.40 18.51 -13.24
CA SER A 163 16.82 19.76 -12.75
C SER A 163 15.39 20.00 -13.25
N ASN A 164 15.01 19.47 -14.42
CA ASN A 164 13.64 19.54 -14.94
C ASN A 164 12.70 18.56 -14.24
N ILE A 165 13.14 17.33 -13.97
CA ILE A 165 12.36 16.31 -13.25
C ILE A 165 12.04 16.75 -11.82
N LEU A 166 13.02 17.35 -11.14
CA LEU A 166 12.88 17.76 -9.74
C LEU A 166 12.13 19.09 -9.54
N ARG A 167 11.65 19.74 -10.61
CA ARG A 167 10.84 20.96 -10.46
C ARG A 167 9.49 20.62 -9.83
N PRO A 168 8.93 21.48 -8.96
CA PRO A 168 7.63 21.23 -8.34
C PRO A 168 6.49 21.00 -9.34
N GLN A 169 6.47 21.73 -10.46
CA GLN A 169 5.46 21.59 -11.50
C GLN A 169 5.53 20.21 -12.19
N THR A 170 6.73 19.79 -12.57
CA THR A 170 6.98 18.46 -13.15
C THR A 170 6.69 17.36 -12.13
N GLY A 171 7.08 17.57 -10.87
CA GLY A 171 6.78 16.67 -9.77
C GLY A 171 5.29 16.46 -9.56
N LEU A 172 4.49 17.52 -9.60
CA LEU A 172 3.03 17.42 -9.49
C LEU A 172 2.43 16.63 -10.67
N PHE A 173 2.92 16.89 -11.89
CA PHE A 173 2.51 16.14 -13.07
C PHE A 173 2.85 14.64 -12.94
N PHE A 174 4.06 14.32 -12.50
CA PHE A 174 4.45 12.94 -12.22
C PHE A 174 3.67 12.32 -11.07
N LEU A 175 3.31 13.08 -10.04
CA LEU A 175 2.46 12.58 -8.97
C LEU A 175 1.10 12.15 -9.52
N VAL A 176 0.46 12.97 -10.36
CA VAL A 176 -0.81 12.60 -11.00
C VAL A 176 -0.67 11.34 -11.85
N ILE A 177 0.34 11.28 -12.73
CA ILE A 177 0.58 10.10 -13.58
C ILE A 177 0.87 8.86 -12.72
N GLY A 178 1.74 9.00 -11.72
CA GLY A 178 2.13 7.92 -10.82
C GLY A 178 0.92 7.39 -10.04
N SER A 179 0.04 8.27 -9.55
CA SER A 179 -1.20 7.88 -8.90
C SER A 179 -2.15 7.13 -9.84
N LEU A 180 -2.28 7.57 -11.09
CA LEU A 180 -3.10 6.87 -12.10
C LEU A 180 -2.54 5.48 -12.43
N LEU A 181 -1.21 5.38 -12.61
CA LEU A 181 -0.54 4.09 -12.85
C LEU A 181 -0.70 3.16 -11.64
N TRP A 182 -0.54 3.69 -10.43
CA TRP A 182 -0.70 2.93 -9.21
C TRP A 182 -2.13 2.40 -9.06
N LEU A 183 -3.15 3.25 -9.26
CA LEU A 183 -4.55 2.85 -9.26
C LEU A 183 -4.87 1.83 -10.36
N SER A 184 -4.32 2.03 -11.56
CA SER A 184 -4.51 1.08 -12.68
C SER A 184 -3.91 -0.28 -12.36
N ASN A 185 -2.73 -0.32 -11.73
CA ASN A 185 -2.11 -1.58 -11.30
C ASN A 185 -2.93 -2.26 -10.21
N ASP A 186 -3.44 -1.49 -9.24
CA ASP A 186 -4.26 -2.00 -8.14
C ASP A 186 -5.60 -2.58 -8.64
N LEU A 187 -6.26 -1.87 -9.58
CA LEU A 187 -7.45 -2.38 -10.24
C LEU A 187 -7.15 -3.69 -11.00
N ARG A 188 -6.04 -3.73 -11.73
CA ARG A 188 -5.60 -4.93 -12.45
C ARG A 188 -5.35 -6.11 -11.51
N THR A 189 -4.61 -5.91 -10.42
CA THR A 189 -4.31 -6.98 -9.45
C THR A 189 -5.55 -7.44 -8.68
N SER A 190 -6.53 -6.55 -8.47
CA SER A 190 -7.81 -6.92 -7.84
C SER A 190 -8.69 -7.81 -8.74
N GLN A 191 -8.53 -7.71 -10.06
CA GLN A 191 -9.30 -8.42 -11.07
C GLN A 191 -8.56 -9.62 -11.69
N MET A 192 -7.31 -9.86 -11.30
CA MET A 192 -6.54 -11.00 -11.79
C MET A 192 -7.10 -12.31 -11.20
N PRO A 193 -7.16 -13.40 -11.99
CA PRO A 193 -7.47 -14.72 -11.46
C PRO A 193 -6.40 -15.15 -10.45
N PRO A 194 -6.75 -15.95 -9.43
CA PRO A 194 -5.75 -16.57 -8.58
C PRO A 194 -4.83 -17.48 -9.40
N SER A 195 -3.52 -17.48 -9.08
CA SER A 195 -2.56 -18.41 -9.71
C SER A 195 -2.84 -19.88 -9.36
N ALA A 196 -3.39 -20.12 -8.17
CA ALA A 196 -3.84 -21.44 -7.76
C ALA A 196 -5.12 -21.85 -8.50
N LYS A 197 -5.17 -23.10 -8.98
CA LYS A 197 -6.39 -23.69 -9.52
C LYS A 197 -7.26 -24.13 -8.36
N ILE A 198 -8.43 -23.51 -8.22
CA ILE A 198 -9.40 -23.86 -7.19
C ILE A 198 -10.51 -24.66 -7.87
N GLN A 199 -10.86 -25.81 -7.30
CA GLN A 199 -11.99 -26.62 -7.73
C GLN A 199 -12.93 -26.83 -6.55
N VAL A 200 -14.23 -26.63 -6.77
CA VAL A 200 -15.27 -26.95 -5.79
C VAL A 200 -15.54 -28.46 -5.85
N LEU A 201 -15.19 -29.17 -4.78
CA LEU A 201 -15.42 -30.62 -4.66
C LEU A 201 -16.83 -30.94 -4.19
N SER A 202 -17.28 -30.24 -3.14
CA SER A 202 -18.60 -30.45 -2.55
C SER A 202 -19.20 -29.14 -2.04
N VAL A 203 -20.53 -29.09 -2.02
CA VAL A 203 -21.33 -27.95 -1.59
C VAL A 203 -22.40 -28.47 -0.64
N SER A 204 -22.46 -27.90 0.55
CA SER A 204 -23.49 -28.19 1.53
C SER A 204 -24.08 -26.89 2.07
N ALA A 205 -25.41 -26.78 2.05
CA ALA A 205 -26.12 -25.67 2.67
C ALA A 205 -26.81 -26.20 3.92
N LYS A 206 -26.69 -25.49 5.04
CA LYS A 206 -27.39 -25.82 6.26
C LYS A 206 -27.75 -24.55 7.01
N ASP A 207 -29.01 -24.44 7.43
CA ASP A 207 -29.52 -23.29 8.18
C ASP A 207 -29.33 -21.96 7.41
N SER A 208 -28.29 -21.20 7.75
CA SER A 208 -27.90 -19.94 7.10
C SER A 208 -26.42 -19.91 6.69
N SER A 209 -25.78 -21.07 6.61
CA SER A 209 -24.40 -21.21 6.16
C SER A 209 -24.29 -22.06 4.90
N LEU A 210 -23.29 -21.73 4.08
CA LEU A 210 -22.87 -22.52 2.94
C LEU A 210 -21.44 -23.00 3.18
N THR A 211 -21.25 -24.31 3.23
CA THR A 211 -19.94 -24.94 3.34
C THR A 211 -19.52 -25.48 1.99
N LEU A 212 -18.33 -25.06 1.53
CA LEU A 212 -17.66 -25.53 0.33
C LEU A 212 -16.43 -26.33 0.71
N GLU A 213 -16.23 -27.47 0.08
CA GLU A 213 -14.95 -28.17 0.10
C GLU A 213 -14.19 -27.82 -1.18
N LEU A 214 -13.03 -27.20 -1.03
CA LEU A 214 -12.23 -26.69 -2.14
C LEU A 214 -10.93 -27.48 -2.26
N SER A 215 -10.63 -27.95 -3.46
CA SER A 215 -9.30 -28.45 -3.81
C SER A 215 -8.48 -27.32 -4.41
N ILE A 216 -7.32 -27.04 -3.81
CA ILE A 216 -6.35 -26.08 -4.31
C ILE A 216 -5.20 -26.86 -4.93
N ASP A 217 -5.09 -26.76 -6.25
CA ASP A 217 -4.07 -27.41 -7.08
C ASP A 217 -3.21 -26.37 -7.81
N GLY A 218 -2.01 -26.76 -8.24
CA GLY A 218 -1.09 -25.87 -8.94
C GLY A 218 0.34 -26.38 -8.97
N GLU A 219 1.20 -25.65 -9.67
CA GLU A 219 2.65 -25.85 -9.52
C GLU A 219 3.08 -25.27 -8.17
N LYS A 220 4.07 -25.88 -7.51
CA LYS A 220 4.61 -25.38 -6.24
C LYS A 220 5.54 -24.20 -6.49
N ASP A 221 5.00 -23.13 -7.06
CA ASP A 221 5.69 -21.89 -7.34
C ASP A 221 5.29 -20.80 -6.34
N ALA A 222 6.08 -19.72 -6.26
CA ALA A 222 5.85 -18.64 -5.31
C ALA A 222 4.45 -18.01 -5.47
N ASN A 223 3.94 -18.00 -6.70
CA ASN A 223 2.66 -17.42 -7.06
C ASN A 223 1.49 -18.20 -6.46
N THR A 224 1.48 -19.52 -6.65
CA THR A 224 0.47 -20.42 -6.07
C THR A 224 0.51 -20.40 -4.54
N LEU A 225 1.71 -20.33 -3.94
CA LEU A 225 1.89 -20.26 -2.49
C LEU A 225 1.40 -18.94 -1.87
N SER A 226 1.33 -17.86 -2.67
CA SER A 226 0.80 -16.56 -2.25
C SER A 226 -0.72 -16.50 -2.19
N PHE A 227 -1.41 -17.59 -2.55
CA PHE A 227 -2.85 -17.68 -2.44
C PHE A 227 -3.33 -17.43 -1.01
N HIS A 228 -4.33 -16.56 -0.89
CA HIS A 228 -4.94 -16.14 0.37
C HIS A 228 -6.40 -16.62 0.45
N PRO A 229 -6.68 -17.73 1.12
CA PRO A 229 -8.04 -18.28 1.21
C PRO A 229 -9.06 -17.28 1.77
N GLY A 230 -8.64 -16.37 2.67
CA GLY A 230 -9.50 -15.32 3.24
C GLY A 230 -10.00 -14.28 2.23
N SER A 231 -9.51 -14.26 0.99
CA SER A 231 -10.00 -13.39 -0.09
C SER A 231 -11.17 -13.98 -0.87
N LEU A 232 -11.62 -15.19 -0.53
CA LEU A 232 -12.79 -15.83 -1.13
C LEU A 232 -14.07 -15.18 -0.61
N ARG A 233 -15.05 -14.99 -1.50
CA ARG A 233 -16.39 -14.51 -1.16
C ARG A 233 -17.47 -15.16 -2.01
N LEU A 234 -18.68 -15.20 -1.47
CA LEU A 234 -19.89 -15.57 -2.22
C LEU A 234 -20.62 -14.32 -2.68
N ALA A 235 -20.84 -14.23 -3.99
CA ALA A 235 -21.59 -13.14 -4.58
C ALA A 235 -22.37 -13.62 -5.81
N ALA A 236 -23.40 -12.87 -6.17
CA ALA A 236 -24.18 -13.15 -7.35
C ALA A 236 -23.38 -12.91 -8.64
N GLU A 237 -23.94 -13.21 -9.80
CA GLU A 237 -23.28 -13.02 -11.10
C GLU A 237 -22.74 -11.59 -11.30
N LYS A 238 -23.47 -10.58 -10.81
CA LYS A 238 -23.09 -9.15 -10.91
C LYS A 238 -22.23 -8.65 -9.75
N GLY A 239 -21.81 -9.53 -8.84
CA GLY A 239 -20.96 -9.20 -7.70
C GLY A 239 -21.70 -8.63 -6.48
N SER A 240 -23.04 -8.67 -6.44
CA SER A 240 -23.79 -8.35 -5.23
C SER A 240 -23.52 -9.40 -4.16
N ASN A 241 -23.04 -8.96 -2.99
CA ASN A 241 -22.62 -9.86 -1.92
C ASN A 241 -23.79 -10.69 -1.39
N ILE A 242 -23.59 -12.02 -1.32
CA ILE A 242 -24.51 -12.98 -0.72
C ILE A 242 -24.09 -13.25 0.73
N SER A 243 -22.77 -13.29 0.99
CA SER A 243 -22.19 -13.32 2.33
C SER A 243 -21.54 -11.98 2.67
N GLN A 244 -21.81 -11.48 3.87
CA GLN A 244 -21.23 -10.23 4.38
C GLN A 244 -20.02 -10.46 5.31
N GLN A 245 -19.76 -11.71 5.68
CA GLN A 245 -18.71 -12.07 6.62
C GLN A 245 -17.56 -12.78 5.91
N VAL A 246 -16.36 -12.64 6.48
CA VAL A 246 -15.19 -13.41 6.05
C VAL A 246 -15.47 -14.88 6.31
N PRO A 247 -15.24 -15.78 5.34
CA PRO A 247 -15.49 -17.19 5.56
C PRO A 247 -14.61 -17.75 6.67
N GLU A 248 -15.17 -18.69 7.43
CA GLU A 248 -14.37 -19.56 8.28
C GLU A 248 -13.69 -20.60 7.39
N ILE A 249 -12.36 -20.72 7.51
CA ILE A 249 -11.56 -21.62 6.69
C ILE A 249 -10.88 -22.63 7.61
N LEU A 250 -11.14 -23.91 7.34
CA LEU A 250 -10.53 -25.03 8.04
C LEU A 250 -9.58 -25.78 7.10
N PHE A 251 -8.41 -26.15 7.62
CA PHE A 251 -7.49 -27.09 6.99
C PHE A 251 -7.30 -28.27 7.93
N GLN A 252 -7.54 -29.50 7.45
CA GLN A 252 -7.50 -30.72 8.27
C GLN A 252 -8.33 -30.66 9.58
N GLY A 253 -9.38 -29.84 9.60
CA GLY A 253 -10.23 -29.64 10.78
C GLY A 253 -9.78 -28.53 11.73
N GLU A 254 -8.63 -27.90 11.48
CA GLU A 254 -8.14 -26.77 12.25
C GLU A 254 -8.46 -25.42 11.60
N LYS A 255 -8.85 -24.44 12.42
CA LYS A 255 -9.20 -23.10 11.95
C LYS A 255 -7.94 -22.32 11.60
N LEU A 256 -7.87 -21.86 10.36
CA LEU A 256 -6.78 -21.01 9.91
C LEU A 256 -6.92 -19.59 10.47
N PRO A 257 -5.81 -18.93 10.86
CA PRO A 257 -5.85 -17.54 11.26
C PRO A 257 -6.21 -16.64 10.09
N PHE A 258 -6.85 -15.51 10.40
CA PHE A 258 -7.15 -14.48 9.40
C PHE A 258 -5.86 -13.97 8.76
N GLY A 259 -5.78 -14.06 7.43
CA GLY A 259 -4.60 -13.65 6.66
C GLY A 259 -3.60 -14.77 6.35
N ALA A 260 -3.84 -16.01 6.80
CA ALA A 260 -3.00 -17.16 6.44
C ALA A 260 -2.79 -17.27 4.92
N ARG A 261 -1.56 -17.55 4.51
CA ARG A 261 -1.19 -17.89 3.13
C ARG A 261 -1.13 -19.39 2.95
N LEU A 262 -1.29 -19.85 1.71
CA LEU A 262 -1.06 -21.26 1.39
C LEU A 262 0.35 -21.72 1.77
N ASP A 263 1.34 -20.81 1.69
CA ASP A 263 2.71 -21.05 2.16
C ASP A 263 2.79 -21.41 3.65
N ASP A 264 2.04 -20.70 4.50
CA ASP A 264 1.99 -20.95 5.94
C ASP A 264 1.37 -22.32 6.24
N ILE A 265 0.39 -22.74 5.42
CA ILE A 265 -0.29 -24.04 5.54
C ILE A 265 0.65 -25.19 5.12
N ILE A 266 1.44 -24.99 4.07
CA ILE A 266 2.32 -26.02 3.51
C ILE A 266 3.61 -26.18 4.31
N HIS A 267 4.10 -25.12 4.95
CA HIS A 267 5.36 -25.12 5.70
C HIS A 267 5.18 -25.08 7.24
N GLY A 268 3.98 -24.81 7.73
CA GLY A 268 3.68 -24.63 9.16
C GLY A 268 3.59 -25.92 9.98
N GLU A 269 3.47 -27.08 9.34
CA GLU A 269 3.46 -28.38 10.02
C GLU A 269 4.62 -29.27 9.56
N GLU A 270 5.10 -30.15 10.45
CA GLU A 270 6.12 -31.18 10.16
C GLU A 270 5.71 -32.15 9.03
N THR A 271 4.48 -32.04 8.53
CA THR A 271 3.94 -32.71 7.35
C THR A 271 4.32 -31.92 6.09
N LYS A 272 5.19 -32.51 5.27
CA LYS A 272 5.44 -32.08 3.88
C LYS A 272 4.16 -32.26 3.06
N THR A 273 3.17 -31.41 3.25
CA THR A 273 1.91 -31.48 2.53
C THR A 273 2.17 -31.11 1.07
N SER A 274 1.96 -32.06 0.16
CA SER A 274 2.01 -31.84 -1.28
C SER A 274 0.66 -31.30 -1.75
N LEU A 275 0.67 -30.49 -2.80
CA LEU A 275 -0.54 -30.19 -3.56
C LEU A 275 -1.16 -31.50 -4.10
N PRO A 276 -2.50 -31.61 -4.18
CA PRO A 276 -3.48 -30.57 -3.85
C PRO A 276 -3.77 -30.45 -2.34
N VAL A 277 -4.12 -29.24 -1.89
CA VAL A 277 -4.57 -28.95 -0.53
C VAL A 277 -6.10 -28.89 -0.50
N ILE A 278 -6.73 -29.56 0.46
CA ILE A 278 -8.18 -29.52 0.64
C ILE A 278 -8.51 -28.54 1.78
N LEU A 279 -9.36 -27.55 1.48
CA LEU A 279 -9.86 -26.59 2.45
C LEU A 279 -11.38 -26.72 2.60
N THR A 280 -11.86 -26.65 3.83
CA THR A 280 -13.29 -26.48 4.11
C THR A 280 -13.56 -25.01 4.37
N VAL A 281 -14.41 -24.39 3.56
CA VAL A 281 -14.71 -22.96 3.62
C VAL A 281 -16.19 -22.77 3.93
N THR A 282 -16.50 -22.15 5.05
CA THR A 282 -17.88 -21.90 5.49
C THR A 282 -18.20 -20.41 5.41
N PHE A 283 -19.25 -20.08 4.65
CA PHE A 283 -19.76 -18.73 4.51
C PHE A 283 -21.05 -18.57 5.31
N GLU A 284 -21.08 -17.59 6.21
CA GLU A 284 -22.32 -17.16 6.85
C GLU A 284 -23.12 -16.24 5.93
N THR A 285 -24.40 -16.51 5.77
CA THR A 285 -25.31 -15.74 4.91
C THR A 285 -26.53 -15.30 5.71
N GLN A 286 -27.27 -14.31 5.19
CA GLN A 286 -28.56 -13.92 5.78
C GLN A 286 -29.73 -14.72 5.19
N LEU A 287 -29.45 -15.59 4.23
CA LEU A 287 -30.45 -16.36 3.50
C LEU A 287 -30.64 -17.71 4.19
N SER A 288 -31.86 -18.22 4.14
CA SER A 288 -32.16 -19.58 4.58
C SER A 288 -31.67 -20.61 3.56
N GLU A 289 -31.44 -21.84 4.01
CA GLU A 289 -31.08 -22.98 3.16
C GLU A 289 -31.99 -23.15 1.93
N LYS A 290 -33.31 -22.96 2.11
CA LYS A 290 -34.30 -23.01 1.02
C LYS A 290 -34.18 -21.87 0.01
N GLU A 291 -33.63 -20.73 0.43
CA GLU A 291 -33.37 -19.60 -0.45
C GLU A 291 -32.04 -19.78 -1.18
N LEU A 292 -31.00 -20.28 -0.48
CA LEU A 292 -29.70 -20.59 -1.08
C LEU A 292 -29.80 -21.65 -2.18
N THR A 293 -30.62 -22.68 -1.97
CA THR A 293 -30.90 -23.73 -2.97
C THR A 293 -31.66 -23.22 -4.20
N LYS A 294 -32.38 -22.09 -4.08
CA LYS A 294 -33.15 -21.48 -5.17
C LYS A 294 -32.43 -20.32 -5.85
N LEU A 295 -31.38 -19.77 -5.23
CA LEU A 295 -30.51 -18.73 -5.77
C LEU A 295 -29.67 -19.34 -6.90
N GLY A 296 -30.26 -19.50 -8.09
CA GLY A 296 -29.59 -20.09 -9.24
C GLY A 296 -28.37 -19.30 -9.77
N ASP A 297 -28.07 -18.14 -9.17
CA ASP A 297 -27.04 -17.19 -9.61
C ASP A 297 -25.90 -17.00 -8.59
N MET A 298 -25.52 -18.04 -7.85
CA MET A 298 -24.44 -17.98 -6.86
C MET A 298 -23.07 -18.35 -7.45
N TYR A 299 -22.06 -17.50 -7.24
CA TYR A 299 -20.69 -17.72 -7.73
C TYR A 299 -19.67 -17.61 -6.60
N LEU A 300 -18.59 -18.39 -6.72
CA LEU A 300 -17.37 -18.17 -5.95
C LEU A 300 -16.59 -17.03 -6.58
N TRP A 301 -16.18 -16.07 -5.76
CA TRP A 301 -15.31 -14.98 -6.19
C TRP A 301 -14.02 -15.00 -5.38
N TYR A 302 -12.92 -14.70 -6.03
CA TYR A 302 -11.64 -14.42 -5.39
C TYR A 302 -11.28 -12.96 -5.64
N ARG A 303 -11.20 -12.15 -4.58
CA ARG A 303 -11.11 -10.68 -4.72
C ARG A 303 -12.26 -10.14 -5.60
N ASN A 304 -11.96 -9.58 -6.78
CA ASN A 304 -12.93 -9.12 -7.77
C ASN A 304 -12.97 -9.98 -9.04
N TYR A 305 -12.40 -11.20 -8.99
CA TYR A 305 -12.46 -12.16 -10.08
C TYR A 305 -13.54 -13.23 -9.83
N ARG A 306 -14.42 -13.42 -10.80
CA ARG A 306 -15.48 -14.44 -10.77
C ARG A 306 -14.88 -15.80 -11.16
N MET A 307 -15.00 -16.78 -10.29
CA MET A 307 -14.50 -18.13 -10.49
C MET A 307 -15.63 -19.06 -10.97
N ASP A 308 -16.01 -20.03 -10.14
CA ASP A 308 -16.96 -21.08 -10.48
C ASP A 308 -18.40 -20.71 -10.09
N HIS A 309 -19.35 -21.22 -10.87
CA HIS A 309 -20.76 -21.21 -10.52
C HIS A 309 -21.04 -22.31 -9.49
N ILE A 310 -21.76 -21.96 -8.43
CA ILE A 310 -22.07 -22.88 -7.33
C ILE A 310 -23.52 -23.31 -7.47
N LEU A 311 -23.72 -24.61 -7.68
CA LEU A 311 -25.02 -25.25 -7.65
C LEU A 311 -25.16 -25.99 -6.32
N VAL A 312 -26.13 -25.58 -5.50
CA VAL A 312 -26.45 -26.30 -4.27
C VAL A 312 -27.32 -27.51 -4.63
N PRO A 313 -26.92 -28.74 -4.28
CA PRO A 313 -27.75 -29.92 -4.51
C PRO A 313 -29.11 -29.73 -3.84
N THR A 314 -30.18 -29.92 -4.58
CA THR A 314 -31.52 -30.01 -3.99
C THR A 314 -31.66 -31.44 -3.48
N GLU A 315 -31.94 -31.66 -2.20
CA GLU A 315 -32.32 -32.99 -1.73
C GLU A 315 -33.56 -33.43 -2.54
N GLU A 316 -33.39 -34.39 -3.45
CA GLU A 316 -34.51 -35.12 -4.01
C GLU A 316 -35.16 -35.87 -2.85
N LEU A 317 -36.36 -35.43 -2.46
CA LEU A 317 -37.25 -36.18 -1.58
C LEU A 317 -37.27 -37.64 -2.07
N PRO A 318 -37.06 -38.64 -1.20
CA PRO A 318 -37.11 -40.04 -1.61
C PRO A 318 -38.44 -40.30 -2.32
N SER A 319 -38.35 -40.82 -3.54
CA SER A 319 -39.52 -41.19 -4.33
C SER A 319 -40.43 -42.07 -3.49
N LYS A 320 -41.67 -41.62 -3.31
CA LYS A 320 -42.73 -42.36 -2.62
C LYS A 320 -43.19 -43.63 -3.35
N ASP A 321 -42.42 -44.10 -4.32
CA ASP A 321 -42.65 -45.33 -5.08
C ASP A 321 -41.65 -46.39 -4.65
N GLY A 322 -41.95 -46.99 -3.51
CA GLY A 322 -41.27 -48.11 -2.89
C GLY A 322 -42.14 -48.62 -1.76
N ALA A 323 -43.17 -49.37 -2.14
CA ALA A 323 -44.28 -49.91 -1.37
C ALA A 323 -43.90 -50.56 -0.02
#